data_AF-A0A2D4KUH0-F1
#
_entry.id   AF-A0A2D4KUH0-F1
#
_cell.length_a   1.000
_cell.length_b   1.000
_cell.length_c   1.000
_cell.angle_alpha   90.00
_cell.angle_beta   90.00
_cell.angle_gamma   90.00
#
_symmetry.space_group_name_H-M   'P 1'
#
loop_
_entity.id
_entity.type
_entity.pdbx_description
1 polymer ?
#
loop_
_entity_poly.entity_id
_entity_poly.type
_entity_poly.pdbx_seq_one_letter_code
_entity_poly.pdbx_strand_id
1 'polypeptide(L)'
;SEPEPEDNVRLWEAGWKQRYYKNKFDVDINDKKFRRKVVQSYVEGLCWVLRYYYQGCASWKWYYPFHYAPFASDFEGIVDIDSDFEKGTKPFRPLEQLMGVFPAASGNFLPLTWRKLMTDPDSSIIDFYPEDFAIDLNGKKYAWQGVALLPFVDERRLRAALAQVYPNLTSEETRRNSLGGDILFVGKHHQLHDFILEQYKSNEKEPVDIPPELCHGIQGKLTLNEYPILPDESVQSPVPLLRDLTQNSSISINFKDPQFQEDFIFKAVVLSGAKKPAAVLKPGDWEKSNNDGRSWKPQLGFNRDRRQVHLDQSAFRTLGHAMSRDRGQSGSRVYSNIGPPGAYNQGNTYRPLLGRPQHQIPKLLSNLRPQDSWQGPTPLFQQPPQRFDRNSGATPLLAWNRMPHSQGSPYQQ
;
A
#
# COMPACT_ATOMS: atom_id res chain seq x y z
N SER A 1 -5.77 -12.25 -33.05
CA SER A 1 -5.44 -12.60 -31.65
C SER A 1 -3.98 -12.98 -31.65
N GLU A 2 -3.18 -12.35 -30.79
CA GLU A 2 -1.81 -12.85 -30.58
C GLU A 2 -1.91 -14.27 -30.01
N PRO A 3 -1.03 -15.20 -30.44
CA PRO A 3 -1.02 -16.56 -29.91
C PRO A 3 -0.72 -16.52 -28.40
N GLU A 4 -1.39 -17.38 -27.64
CA GLU A 4 -1.08 -17.51 -26.21
C GLU A 4 0.38 -17.98 -26.06
N PRO A 5 1.14 -17.39 -25.13
CA PRO A 5 2.53 -17.77 -24.92
C PRO A 5 2.62 -19.23 -24.46
N GLU A 6 3.58 -19.96 -25.03
CA GLU A 6 3.76 -21.39 -24.77
C GLU A 6 4.20 -21.62 -23.31
N ASP A 7 3.40 -22.36 -22.53
CA ASP A 7 3.76 -22.74 -21.16
C ASP A 7 4.72 -23.93 -21.19
N ASN A 8 6.02 -23.65 -21.12
CA ASN A 8 7.07 -24.65 -21.10
C ASN A 8 7.10 -25.53 -19.83
N VAL A 9 6.44 -25.11 -18.75
CA VAL A 9 6.42 -25.87 -17.49
C VAL A 9 5.45 -27.04 -17.60
N ARG A 10 4.28 -26.84 -18.21
CA ARG A 10 3.23 -27.86 -18.38
C ARG A 10 2.94 -28.58 -17.07
N LEU A 11 2.38 -27.84 -16.10
CA LEU A 11 2.10 -28.36 -14.75
C LEU A 11 1.14 -29.56 -14.74
N TRP A 12 0.39 -29.77 -15.83
CA TRP A 12 -0.53 -30.90 -16.03
C TRP A 12 0.14 -32.19 -16.55
N GLU A 13 1.42 -32.18 -16.91
CA GLU A 13 2.13 -33.33 -17.48
C GLU A 13 3.21 -33.87 -16.53
N ALA A 14 3.43 -35.19 -16.53
CA ALA A 14 4.53 -35.81 -15.79
C ALA A 14 5.88 -35.14 -16.09
N GLY A 15 6.75 -35.03 -15.08
CA GLY A 15 8.01 -34.29 -15.17
C GLY A 15 7.89 -32.77 -14.98
N TRP A 16 6.71 -32.25 -14.63
CA TRP A 16 6.46 -30.83 -14.38
C TRP A 16 7.43 -30.21 -13.37
N LYS A 17 7.79 -30.93 -12.31
CA LYS A 17 8.69 -30.42 -11.26
C LYS A 17 10.09 -30.16 -11.80
N GLN A 18 10.59 -31.05 -12.65
CA GLN A 18 11.89 -30.90 -13.30
C GLN A 18 11.87 -29.73 -14.28
N ARG A 19 10.82 -29.64 -15.12
CA ARG A 19 10.66 -28.52 -16.04
C ARG A 19 10.55 -27.19 -15.29
N TYR A 20 9.81 -27.14 -14.19
CA TYR A 20 9.67 -25.92 -13.38
C TYR A 20 11.02 -25.43 -12.84
N TYR A 21 11.77 -26.29 -12.13
CA TYR A 21 13.06 -25.89 -11.59
C TYR A 21 14.07 -25.51 -12.68
N LYS A 22 14.05 -26.24 -13.80
CA LYS A 22 14.93 -25.92 -14.93
C LYS A 22 14.55 -24.59 -15.61
N ASN A 23 13.27 -24.31 -15.82
CA ASN A 23 12.84 -23.09 -16.52
C ASN A 23 12.87 -21.85 -15.62
N LYS A 24 12.46 -21.97 -14.36
CA LYS A 24 12.28 -20.82 -13.44
C LYS A 24 13.55 -20.50 -12.65
N PHE A 25 14.34 -21.52 -12.31
CA PHE A 25 15.55 -21.35 -11.51
C PHE A 25 16.85 -21.62 -12.29
N ASP A 26 16.78 -22.19 -13.50
CA ASP A 26 17.93 -22.73 -14.25
C ASP A 26 18.73 -23.80 -13.46
N VAL A 27 18.02 -24.62 -12.68
CA VAL A 27 18.62 -25.64 -11.81
C VAL A 27 18.02 -27.01 -12.11
N ASP A 28 18.85 -28.05 -12.03
CA ASP A 28 18.40 -29.44 -12.17
C ASP A 28 17.65 -29.90 -10.92
N ILE A 29 16.61 -30.73 -11.09
CA ILE A 29 15.80 -31.24 -9.97
C ILE A 29 16.62 -32.05 -8.95
N ASN A 30 17.74 -32.63 -9.37
CA ASN A 30 18.63 -33.39 -8.50
C ASN A 30 19.47 -32.51 -7.59
N ASP A 31 19.52 -31.19 -7.82
CA ASP A 31 20.11 -30.24 -6.88
C ASP A 31 19.20 -30.04 -5.66
N LYS A 32 19.21 -31.04 -4.79
CA LYS A 32 18.46 -31.04 -3.52
C LYS A 32 18.91 -29.89 -2.61
N LYS A 33 20.18 -29.48 -2.68
CA LYS A 33 20.72 -28.39 -1.86
C LYS A 33 20.08 -27.06 -2.25
N PHE A 34 19.98 -26.79 -3.55
CA PHE A 34 19.29 -25.59 -4.04
C PHE A 34 17.81 -25.61 -3.67
N ARG A 35 17.09 -26.72 -3.92
CA ARG A 35 15.67 -26.83 -3.54
C ARG A 35 15.46 -26.60 -2.04
N ARG A 36 16.32 -27.19 -1.21
CA ARG A 36 16.32 -26.97 0.24
C ARG A 36 16.56 -25.51 0.61
N LYS A 37 17.47 -24.81 -0.08
CA LYS A 37 17.72 -23.37 0.13
C LYS A 37 16.49 -22.51 -0.19
N VAL A 38 15.80 -22.79 -1.30
CA VAL A 38 14.57 -22.08 -1.67
C VAL A 38 13.48 -22.28 -0.61
N VAL A 39 13.30 -23.52 -0.15
CA VAL A 39 12.35 -23.85 0.92
C VAL A 39 12.73 -23.16 2.23
N GLN A 40 14.00 -23.18 2.60
CA GLN A 40 14.49 -22.50 3.79
C GLN A 40 14.15 -21.01 3.77
N SER A 41 14.51 -20.28 2.71
CA SER A 41 14.18 -18.87 2.60
C SER A 41 12.67 -18.62 2.55
N TYR A 42 11.88 -19.54 2.01
CA TYR A 42 10.42 -19.41 2.00
C TYR A 42 9.83 -19.56 3.41
N VAL A 43 10.29 -20.55 4.17
CA VAL A 43 9.88 -20.77 5.57
C VAL A 43 10.31 -19.60 6.45
N GLU A 44 11.55 -19.12 6.31
CA GLU A 44 12.01 -17.89 6.96
C GLU A 44 11.08 -16.72 6.63
N GLY A 45 10.63 -16.58 5.37
CA GLY A 45 9.70 -15.54 4.98
C GLY A 45 8.31 -15.65 5.60
N LEU A 46 7.78 -16.87 5.75
CA LEU A 46 6.53 -17.08 6.47
C LEU A 46 6.67 -16.66 7.94
N CYS A 47 7.78 -17.02 8.58
CA CYS A 47 8.09 -16.60 9.95
C CYS A 47 8.25 -15.08 10.06
N TRP A 48 8.94 -14.45 9.11
CA TRP A 48 9.14 -13.00 9.05
C TRP A 48 7.80 -12.28 8.93
N VAL A 49 6.93 -12.71 8.01
CA VAL A 49 5.59 -12.14 7.81
C VAL A 49 4.75 -12.31 9.07
N LEU A 50 4.72 -13.50 9.67
CA LEU A 50 3.93 -13.71 10.88
C LEU A 50 4.41 -12.82 12.04
N ARG A 51 5.73 -12.69 12.25
CA ARG A 51 6.30 -11.78 13.24
C ARG A 51 5.97 -10.32 12.91
N TYR A 52 6.06 -9.90 11.64
CA TYR A 52 5.71 -8.55 11.19
C TYR A 52 4.31 -8.13 11.64
N TYR A 53 3.32 -9.00 11.49
CA TYR A 53 1.94 -8.69 11.87
C TYR A 53 1.68 -8.71 13.38
N TYR A 54 2.33 -9.60 14.13
CA TYR A 54 2.00 -9.81 15.56
C TYR A 54 2.96 -9.12 16.54
N GLN A 55 4.21 -8.91 16.14
CA GLN A 55 5.28 -8.41 17.01
C GLN A 55 6.03 -7.21 16.39
N GLY A 56 5.73 -6.82 15.15
CA GLY A 56 6.44 -5.79 14.42
C GLY A 56 7.58 -6.35 13.55
N CYS A 57 8.29 -5.46 12.85
CA CYS A 57 9.31 -5.84 11.87
C CYS A 57 10.48 -6.60 12.50
N ALA A 58 10.60 -7.88 12.17
CA ALA A 58 11.66 -8.75 12.70
C ALA A 58 13.04 -8.46 12.09
N SER A 59 13.10 -8.02 10.84
CA SER A 59 14.33 -7.53 10.21
C SER A 59 14.03 -6.63 9.03
N TRP A 60 14.66 -5.47 9.00
CA TRP A 60 14.57 -4.51 7.88
C TRP A 60 15.45 -4.89 6.68
N LYS A 61 16.37 -5.85 6.85
CA LYS A 61 17.29 -6.30 5.80
C LYS A 61 16.85 -7.60 5.12
N TRP A 62 16.07 -8.43 5.83
CA TRP A 62 15.66 -9.72 5.32
C TRP A 62 14.73 -9.56 4.10
N TYR A 63 14.97 -10.37 3.07
CA TYR A 63 14.11 -10.49 1.90
C TYR A 63 14.17 -11.93 1.36
N TYR A 64 13.16 -12.32 0.59
CA TYR A 64 13.15 -13.60 -0.12
C TYR A 64 13.95 -13.50 -1.43
N PRO A 65 15.12 -14.18 -1.57
CA PRO A 65 16.08 -13.91 -2.64
C PRO A 65 15.79 -14.73 -3.92
N PHE A 66 14.52 -14.97 -4.23
CA PHE A 66 14.10 -15.70 -5.43
C PHE A 66 12.83 -15.08 -6.01
N HIS A 67 12.69 -15.14 -7.33
CA HIS A 67 11.50 -14.66 -8.03
C HIS A 67 10.29 -15.60 -7.93
N TYR A 68 10.53 -16.88 -7.62
CA TYR A 68 9.50 -17.92 -7.63
C TYR A 68 9.51 -18.72 -6.33
N ALA A 69 8.35 -19.28 -5.99
CA ALA A 69 8.17 -20.15 -4.83
C ALA A 69 8.62 -21.59 -5.12
N PRO A 70 9.00 -22.38 -4.10
CA PRO A 70 9.13 -23.83 -4.24
C PRO A 70 7.74 -24.50 -4.29
N PHE A 71 7.67 -25.79 -4.61
CA PHE A 71 6.41 -26.52 -4.49
C PHE A 71 6.15 -26.96 -3.06
N ALA A 72 4.88 -27.14 -2.70
CA ALA A 72 4.48 -27.68 -1.39
C ALA A 72 5.16 -29.04 -1.08
N SER A 73 5.38 -29.87 -2.10
CA SER A 73 6.08 -31.16 -1.95
C SER A 73 7.59 -31.05 -1.71
N ASP A 74 8.19 -29.85 -1.72
CA ASP A 74 9.57 -29.64 -1.32
C ASP A 74 9.72 -29.27 0.17
N PHE A 75 8.62 -28.98 0.88
CA PHE A 75 8.60 -28.63 2.31
C PHE A 75 8.75 -29.86 3.21
N GLU A 76 9.84 -30.60 3.04
CA GLU A 76 10.21 -31.73 3.89
C GLU A 76 11.16 -31.25 5.01
N GLY A 77 11.06 -31.78 6.24
CA GLY A 77 12.02 -31.49 7.32
C GLY A 77 12.13 -30.02 7.71
N ILE A 78 11.03 -29.28 7.75
CA ILE A 78 11.02 -27.83 8.05
C ILE A 78 11.18 -27.49 9.53
N VAL A 79 11.05 -28.49 10.42
CA VAL A 79 11.14 -28.33 11.87
C VAL A 79 12.53 -27.85 12.30
N ASP A 80 13.57 -28.25 11.57
CA ASP A 80 14.97 -27.93 11.88
C ASP A 80 15.44 -26.61 11.23
N ILE A 81 14.54 -25.84 10.60
CA ILE A 81 14.89 -24.56 9.97
C ILE A 81 14.85 -23.47 11.03
N ASP A 82 16.00 -22.81 11.24
CA ASP A 82 16.10 -21.66 12.13
C ASP A 82 15.22 -20.50 11.63
N SER A 83 14.61 -19.78 12.56
CA SER A 83 13.73 -18.63 12.29
C SER A 83 14.23 -17.35 12.95
N ASP A 84 15.49 -17.32 13.37
CA ASP A 84 16.10 -16.12 13.94
C ASP A 84 16.51 -15.13 12.86
N PHE A 85 16.29 -13.86 13.17
CA PHE A 85 16.61 -12.73 12.31
C PHE A 85 17.66 -11.86 12.97
N GLU A 86 18.47 -11.17 12.16
CA GLU A 86 19.42 -10.18 12.66
C GLU A 86 18.68 -9.11 13.49
N LYS A 87 19.01 -9.03 14.77
CA LYS A 87 18.48 -8.03 15.71
C LYS A 87 19.08 -6.65 15.45
N GLY A 88 18.37 -5.60 15.87
CA GLY A 88 18.84 -4.23 15.74
C GLY A 88 19.02 -3.72 14.30
N THR A 89 18.45 -4.41 13.30
CA THR A 89 18.43 -3.91 11.92
C THR A 89 17.65 -2.60 11.82
N LYS A 90 18.07 -1.73 10.92
CA LYS A 90 17.50 -0.37 10.76
C LYS A 90 16.91 -0.22 9.36
N PRO A 91 15.82 0.56 9.22
CA PRO A 91 15.32 0.92 7.90
C PRO A 91 16.38 1.66 7.10
N PHE A 92 16.32 1.52 5.77
CA PHE A 92 17.04 2.42 4.88
C PHE A 92 16.64 3.88 5.14
N ARG A 93 17.57 4.81 4.93
CA ARG A 93 17.19 6.23 4.89
C ARG A 93 16.33 6.50 3.64
N PRO A 94 15.47 7.53 3.65
CA PRO A 94 14.53 7.77 2.54
C PRO A 94 15.17 7.79 1.15
N LEU A 95 16.31 8.47 0.98
CA LEU A 95 16.97 8.54 -0.33
C LEU A 95 17.67 7.22 -0.70
N GLU A 96 18.21 6.49 0.29
CA GLU A 96 18.82 5.17 0.06
C GLU A 96 17.76 4.18 -0.44
N GLN A 97 16.58 4.21 0.19
CA GLN A 97 15.43 3.41 -0.24
C GLN A 97 15.04 3.78 -1.68
N LEU A 98 14.94 5.07 -2.02
CA LEU A 98 14.61 5.51 -3.38
C LEU A 98 15.60 4.95 -4.42
N MET A 99 16.90 4.92 -4.11
CA MET A 99 17.89 4.27 -4.97
C MET A 99 17.65 2.76 -5.10
N GLY A 100 17.17 2.10 -4.04
CA GLY A 100 16.83 0.67 -4.08
C GLY A 100 15.51 0.33 -4.77
N VAL A 101 14.61 1.30 -5.01
CA VAL A 101 13.27 1.04 -5.58
C VAL A 101 12.98 1.71 -6.91
N PHE A 102 13.60 2.86 -7.22
CA PHE A 102 13.27 3.60 -8.44
C PHE A 102 14.02 3.07 -9.66
N PRO A 103 13.35 3.04 -10.83
CA PRO A 103 14.07 2.93 -12.10
C PRO A 103 14.79 4.23 -12.42
N ALA A 104 15.82 4.16 -13.28
CA ALA A 104 16.60 5.33 -13.71
C ALA A 104 15.73 6.48 -14.26
N ALA A 105 14.63 6.16 -14.96
CA ALA A 105 13.67 7.13 -15.49
C ALA A 105 13.02 8.03 -14.42
N SER A 106 12.96 7.58 -13.16
CA SER A 106 12.42 8.35 -12.02
C SER A 106 13.53 9.07 -11.22
N GLY A 107 14.73 9.18 -11.77
CA GLY A 107 15.87 9.85 -11.13
C GLY A 107 15.62 11.31 -10.74
N ASN A 108 14.59 11.95 -11.30
CA ASN A 108 14.22 13.35 -11.03
C ASN A 108 13.90 13.65 -9.56
N PHE A 109 13.53 12.65 -8.77
CA PHE A 109 13.22 12.78 -7.35
C PHE A 109 14.45 12.66 -6.42
N LEU A 110 15.59 12.29 -6.97
CA LEU A 110 16.86 12.09 -6.27
C LEU A 110 17.79 13.31 -6.45
N PRO A 111 18.73 13.51 -5.49
CA PRO A 111 19.84 14.45 -5.66
C PRO A 111 20.57 14.24 -6.98
N LEU A 112 21.03 15.33 -7.60
CA LEU A 112 21.63 15.28 -8.93
C LEU A 112 22.83 14.33 -9.01
N THR A 113 23.66 14.28 -7.96
CA THR A 113 24.83 13.40 -7.87
C THR A 113 24.46 11.93 -7.71
N TRP A 114 23.35 11.64 -7.01
CA TRP A 114 22.85 10.28 -6.81
C TRP A 114 22.19 9.75 -8.07
N ARG A 115 21.43 10.60 -8.77
CA ARG A 115 20.82 10.29 -10.07
C ARG A 115 21.83 9.77 -11.09
N LYS A 116 23.03 10.36 -11.12
CA LYS A 116 24.11 9.93 -12.03
C LYS A 116 24.47 8.45 -11.85
N LEU A 117 24.43 7.93 -10.62
CA LEU A 117 24.72 6.52 -10.35
C LEU A 117 23.75 5.54 -11.03
N MET A 118 22.56 6.01 -11.43
CA MET A 118 21.54 5.20 -12.10
C MET A 118 21.64 5.22 -13.63
N THR A 119 22.39 6.17 -14.20
CA THR A 119 22.43 6.41 -15.66
C THR A 119 23.83 6.35 -16.24
N ASP A 120 24.86 6.58 -15.42
CA ASP A 120 26.26 6.56 -15.84
C ASP A 120 26.71 5.11 -16.10
N PRO A 121 27.13 4.75 -17.32
CA PRO A 121 27.63 3.41 -17.63
C PRO A 121 28.83 2.98 -16.78
N ASP A 122 29.61 3.93 -16.26
CA ASP A 122 30.78 3.66 -15.42
C ASP A 122 30.42 3.53 -13.92
N SER A 123 29.13 3.68 -13.56
CA SER A 123 28.66 3.52 -12.19
C SER A 123 28.83 2.08 -11.71
N SER A 124 29.41 1.93 -10.52
CA SER A 124 29.61 0.63 -9.86
C SER A 124 28.33 -0.14 -9.52
N ILE A 125 27.16 0.46 -9.71
CA ILE A 125 25.83 -0.11 -9.45
C ILE A 125 24.87 0.05 -10.64
N ILE A 126 25.39 0.32 -11.85
CA ILE A 126 24.57 0.51 -13.06
C ILE A 126 23.73 -0.73 -13.39
N ASP A 127 24.24 -1.91 -13.06
CA ASP A 127 23.56 -3.20 -13.25
C ASP A 127 22.26 -3.35 -12.46
N PHE A 128 21.99 -2.49 -11.47
CA PHE A 128 20.72 -2.48 -10.75
C PHE A 128 19.58 -1.81 -11.53
N TYR A 129 19.89 -1.04 -12.58
CA TYR A 129 18.92 -0.19 -13.29
C TYR A 129 18.81 -0.53 -14.78
N PRO A 130 18.40 -1.75 -15.15
CA PRO A 130 18.18 -2.08 -16.55
C PRO A 130 17.06 -1.20 -17.15
N GLU A 131 17.25 -0.73 -18.39
CA GLU A 131 16.21 0.03 -19.10
C GLU A 131 15.02 -0.84 -19.50
N ASP A 132 15.28 -2.13 -19.79
CA ASP A 132 14.27 -3.12 -20.17
C ASP A 132 14.51 -4.43 -19.40
N PHE A 133 13.43 -5.12 -19.04
CA PHE A 133 13.48 -6.36 -18.28
C PHE A 133 12.32 -7.29 -18.65
N ALA A 134 12.56 -8.59 -18.52
CA ALA A 134 11.56 -9.59 -18.87
C ALA A 134 10.44 -9.65 -17.82
N ILE A 135 9.20 -9.80 -18.29
CA ILE A 135 8.04 -10.14 -17.46
C ILE A 135 7.61 -11.56 -17.80
N ASP A 136 7.74 -12.47 -16.83
CA ASP A 136 7.23 -13.83 -16.95
C ASP A 136 5.77 -13.89 -16.51
N LEU A 137 4.84 -14.10 -17.44
CA LEU A 137 3.42 -14.22 -17.13
C LEU A 137 3.12 -15.41 -16.20
N ASN A 138 3.95 -16.45 -16.18
CA ASN A 138 3.83 -17.59 -15.27
C ASN A 138 2.39 -18.17 -15.18
N GLY A 139 1.76 -18.38 -16.35
CA GLY A 139 0.39 -18.89 -16.47
C GLY A 139 -0.72 -17.86 -16.18
N LYS A 140 -0.39 -16.58 -16.04
CA LYS A 140 -1.33 -15.48 -15.87
C LYS A 140 -1.65 -14.80 -17.20
N LYS A 141 -2.77 -14.07 -17.22
CA LYS A 141 -3.32 -13.46 -18.44
C LYS A 141 -2.74 -12.07 -18.72
N TYR A 142 -2.47 -11.30 -17.67
CA TYR A 142 -2.10 -9.91 -17.80
C TYR A 142 -0.70 -9.65 -17.24
N ALA A 143 0.07 -8.76 -17.88
CA ALA A 143 1.45 -8.44 -17.49
C ALA A 143 1.60 -8.01 -16.02
N TRP A 144 0.63 -7.27 -15.47
CA TRP A 144 0.63 -6.86 -14.06
C TRP A 144 0.48 -8.01 -13.05
N GLN A 145 0.08 -9.20 -13.52
CA GLN A 145 0.04 -10.43 -12.72
C GLN A 145 1.32 -11.25 -12.86
N GLY A 146 2.16 -10.93 -13.85
CA GLY A 146 3.41 -11.61 -14.12
C GLY A 146 4.51 -11.23 -13.14
N VAL A 147 5.62 -11.93 -13.24
CA VAL A 147 6.82 -11.73 -12.41
C VAL A 147 7.81 -10.87 -13.19
N ALA A 148 8.12 -9.69 -12.67
CA ALA A 148 9.20 -8.85 -13.20
C ALA A 148 10.55 -9.47 -12.80
N LEU A 149 11.37 -9.82 -13.80
CA LEU A 149 12.68 -10.43 -13.59
C LEU A 149 13.75 -9.35 -13.49
N LEU A 150 13.83 -8.75 -12.31
CA LEU A 150 14.81 -7.71 -11.99
C LEU A 150 15.97 -8.28 -11.18
N PRO A 151 17.19 -7.72 -11.30
CA PRO A 151 18.27 -8.08 -10.39
C PRO A 151 17.93 -7.60 -8.97
N PHE A 152 18.26 -8.43 -7.97
CA PHE A 152 18.16 -8.00 -6.57
C PHE A 152 19.29 -7.01 -6.24
N VAL A 153 18.95 -5.93 -5.56
CA VAL A 153 19.91 -4.90 -5.13
C VAL A 153 20.79 -5.45 -4.01
N ASP A 154 22.11 -5.40 -4.19
CA ASP A 154 23.07 -5.69 -3.11
C ASP A 154 23.23 -4.45 -2.23
N GLU A 155 22.70 -4.52 -1.00
CA GLU A 155 22.76 -3.43 -0.01
C GLU A 155 24.19 -2.91 0.21
N ARG A 156 25.20 -3.79 0.26
CA ARG A 156 26.57 -3.38 0.55
C ARG A 156 27.16 -2.59 -0.62
N ARG A 157 26.92 -3.04 -1.85
CA ARG A 157 27.33 -2.32 -3.07
C ARG A 157 26.62 -0.98 -3.18
N LEU A 158 25.31 -0.94 -2.91
CA LEU A 158 24.54 0.30 -2.91
C LEU A 158 25.11 1.31 -1.90
N ARG A 159 25.28 0.90 -0.63
CA ARG A 159 25.83 1.79 0.40
C ARG A 159 27.26 2.27 0.08
N ALA A 160 28.10 1.40 -0.48
CA ALA A 160 29.46 1.76 -0.88
C ALA A 160 29.49 2.83 -1.98
N ALA A 161 28.62 2.71 -2.99
CA ALA A 161 28.49 3.71 -4.04
C ALA A 161 27.93 5.04 -3.48
N LEU A 162 26.92 4.97 -2.62
CA LEU A 162 26.31 6.15 -2.00
C LEU A 162 27.28 6.91 -1.07
N ALA A 163 28.19 6.20 -0.39
CA ALA A 163 29.17 6.83 0.50
C ALA A 163 30.01 7.91 -0.21
N GLN A 164 30.28 7.74 -1.51
CA GLN A 164 31.06 8.70 -2.30
C GLN A 164 30.29 9.98 -2.62
N VAL A 165 28.96 9.91 -2.70
CA VAL A 165 28.08 11.03 -3.09
C VAL A 165 27.28 11.59 -1.91
N TYR A 166 27.32 10.96 -0.75
CA TYR A 166 26.69 11.42 0.49
C TYR A 166 27.11 12.83 0.92
N PRO A 167 28.40 13.22 0.85
CA PRO A 167 28.84 14.57 1.21
C PRO A 167 28.26 15.67 0.31
N ASN A 168 27.71 15.32 -0.86
CA ASN A 168 27.19 16.28 -1.84
C ASN A 168 25.74 16.69 -1.57
N LEU A 169 25.10 16.13 -0.53
CA LEU A 169 23.72 16.49 -0.19
C LEU A 169 23.65 17.93 0.31
N THR A 170 22.67 18.67 -0.19
CA THR A 170 22.32 19.98 0.38
C THR A 170 21.73 19.82 1.78
N SER A 171 21.62 20.93 2.53
CA SER A 171 20.99 20.91 3.86
C SER A 171 19.53 20.45 3.81
N GLU A 172 18.78 20.84 2.77
CA GLU A 172 17.41 20.39 2.54
C GLU A 172 17.36 18.88 2.28
N GLU A 173 18.25 18.39 1.42
CA GLU A 173 18.32 16.97 1.08
C GLU A 173 18.73 16.09 2.27
N THR A 174 19.65 16.61 3.08
CA THR A 174 20.06 15.97 4.34
C THR A 174 18.88 15.87 5.30
N ARG A 175 18.07 16.94 5.42
CA ARG A 175 16.87 16.97 6.25
C ARG A 175 15.83 15.96 5.77
N ARG A 176 15.49 15.91 4.48
CA ARG A 176 14.51 14.92 3.95
C ARG A 176 15.04 13.48 3.95
N ASN A 177 16.36 13.28 4.08
CA ASN A 177 16.98 11.96 4.25
C ASN A 177 17.14 11.54 5.73
N SER A 178 16.50 12.27 6.66
CA SER A 178 16.46 11.90 8.08
C SER A 178 15.16 11.20 8.44
N LEU A 179 15.15 10.47 9.56
CA LEU A 179 13.92 9.90 10.12
C LEU A 179 13.19 11.00 10.90
N GLY A 180 11.94 11.26 10.51
CA GLY A 180 11.06 12.15 11.25
C GLY A 180 10.47 11.50 12.51
N GLY A 181 9.58 12.23 13.17
CA GLY A 181 8.76 11.73 14.28
C GLY A 181 7.28 12.01 14.05
N ASP A 182 6.45 11.32 14.83
CA ASP A 182 5.01 11.56 14.81
C ASP A 182 4.67 12.86 15.55
N ILE A 183 3.60 13.53 15.12
CA ILE A 183 3.17 14.81 15.69
C ILE A 183 1.75 14.65 16.19
N LEU A 184 1.52 15.02 17.46
CA LEU A 184 0.21 15.08 18.07
C LEU A 184 -0.30 16.53 18.02
N PHE A 185 -1.53 16.70 17.54
CA PHE A 185 -2.23 17.99 17.53
C PHE A 185 -3.38 17.96 18.54
N VAL A 186 -3.47 19.00 19.38
CA VAL A 186 -4.45 19.10 20.44
C VAL A 186 -5.15 20.45 20.38
N GLY A 187 -6.48 20.47 20.35
CA GLY A 187 -7.26 21.71 20.35
C GLY A 187 -7.39 22.32 21.75
N LYS A 188 -7.63 23.63 21.83
CA LYS A 188 -7.75 24.43 23.08
C LYS A 188 -8.73 23.91 24.14
N HIS A 189 -9.69 23.09 23.78
CA HIS A 189 -10.70 22.57 24.70
C HIS A 189 -10.37 21.17 25.24
N HIS A 190 -9.28 20.58 24.78
CA HIS A 190 -8.85 19.25 25.22
C HIS A 190 -7.99 19.37 26.48
N GLN A 191 -8.16 18.46 27.44
CA GLN A 191 -7.51 18.52 28.75
C GLN A 191 -5.96 18.51 28.68
N LEU A 192 -5.41 17.80 27.68
CA LEU A 192 -3.97 17.77 27.41
C LEU A 192 -3.40 19.11 26.88
N HIS A 193 -4.23 20.08 26.46
CA HIS A 193 -3.76 21.32 25.86
C HIS A 193 -2.83 22.11 26.81
N ASP A 194 -3.30 22.34 28.04
CA ASP A 194 -2.58 23.18 29.00
C ASP A 194 -1.28 22.51 29.45
N PHE A 195 -1.28 21.19 29.58
CA PHE A 195 -0.09 20.40 29.84
C PHE A 195 0.98 20.59 28.75
N ILE A 196 0.60 20.48 27.47
CA ILE A 196 1.55 20.69 26.36
C ILE A 196 2.06 22.14 26.35
N LEU A 197 1.18 23.11 26.60
CA LEU A 197 1.55 24.52 26.66
C LEU A 197 2.57 24.80 27.77
N GLU A 198 2.42 24.16 28.93
CA GLU A 198 3.40 24.23 30.02
C GLU A 198 4.75 23.65 29.64
N GLN A 199 4.80 22.54 28.88
CA GLN A 199 6.06 21.97 28.41
C GLN A 199 6.84 22.93 27.50
N TYR A 200 6.14 23.64 26.61
CA TYR A 200 6.79 24.67 25.79
C TYR A 200 7.27 25.87 26.61
N LYS A 201 6.59 26.21 27.71
CA LYS A 201 7.00 27.30 28.62
C LYS A 201 8.21 26.93 29.48
N SER A 202 8.26 25.68 29.97
CA SER A 202 9.40 25.18 30.75
C SER A 202 10.65 24.97 29.91
N ASN A 203 10.48 24.77 28.59
CA ASN A 203 11.54 24.48 27.63
C ASN A 203 12.36 23.24 28.01
N GLU A 204 11.70 22.27 28.66
CA GLU A 204 12.29 20.98 29.01
C GLU A 204 12.33 20.09 27.77
N LYS A 205 13.55 19.72 27.36
CA LYS A 205 13.77 18.89 26.16
C LYS A 205 13.66 17.39 26.42
N GLU A 206 13.59 17.00 27.69
CA GLU A 206 13.51 15.59 28.07
C GLU A 206 12.13 15.01 27.70
N PRO A 207 12.05 13.75 27.24
CA PRO A 207 10.77 13.11 26.95
C PRO A 207 9.90 12.95 28.20
N VAL A 208 8.64 13.38 28.13
CA VAL A 208 7.68 13.30 29.24
C VAL A 208 6.55 12.32 28.89
N ASP A 209 6.18 11.45 29.82
CA ASP A 209 5.05 10.54 29.66
C ASP A 209 3.71 11.29 29.70
N ILE A 210 2.79 10.93 28.80
CA ILE A 210 1.43 11.48 28.79
C ILE A 210 0.67 10.98 30.02
N PRO A 211 0.08 11.86 30.84
CA PRO A 211 -0.85 11.44 31.89
C PRO A 211 -2.10 10.82 31.24
N PRO A 212 -2.38 9.52 31.43
CA PRO A 212 -3.48 8.83 30.74
C PRO A 212 -4.85 9.46 31.00
N GLU A 213 -5.02 10.10 32.16
CA GLU A 213 -6.25 10.78 32.57
C GLU A 213 -6.57 11.99 31.69
N LEU A 214 -5.54 12.69 31.19
CA LEU A 214 -5.67 13.89 30.37
C LEU A 214 -5.94 13.58 28.90
N CYS A 215 -5.79 12.32 28.48
CA CYS A 215 -5.87 11.90 27.08
C CYS A 215 -6.70 10.62 26.89
N HIS A 216 -7.74 10.43 27.70
CA HIS A 216 -8.71 9.33 27.56
C HIS A 216 -8.05 7.93 27.43
N GLY A 217 -6.93 7.72 28.12
CA GLY A 217 -6.19 6.46 28.11
C GLY A 217 -5.12 6.33 27.02
N ILE A 218 -4.90 7.34 26.18
CA ILE A 218 -3.73 7.36 25.28
C ILE A 218 -2.46 7.44 26.11
N GLN A 219 -1.50 6.58 25.77
CA GLN A 219 -0.19 6.52 26.40
C GLN A 219 0.88 6.76 25.35
N GLY A 220 2.00 7.33 25.78
CA GLY A 220 3.14 7.63 24.93
C GLY A 220 4.01 8.70 25.58
N LYS A 221 5.05 9.11 24.86
CA LYS A 221 5.97 10.16 25.27
C LYS A 221 5.83 11.38 24.39
N LEU A 222 5.93 12.55 25.00
CA LEU A 222 5.94 13.83 24.33
C LEU A 222 7.35 14.43 24.38
N THR A 223 7.77 15.06 23.30
CA THR A 223 9.00 15.87 23.24
C THR A 223 8.74 17.16 22.49
N LEU A 224 9.50 18.22 22.81
CA LEU A 224 9.35 19.50 22.12
C LEU A 224 9.66 19.35 20.63
N ASN A 225 8.79 19.91 19.81
CA ASN A 225 8.99 20.05 18.37
C ASN A 225 9.85 21.30 18.09
N GLU A 226 10.77 21.21 17.13
CA GLU A 226 11.62 22.31 16.66
C GLU A 226 10.80 23.40 15.96
N TYR A 227 9.74 23.00 15.24
CA TYR A 227 8.85 23.91 14.51
C TYR A 227 7.40 23.68 14.97
N PRO A 228 7.06 24.05 16.22
CA PRO A 228 5.74 23.81 16.76
C PRO A 228 4.71 24.75 16.14
N ILE A 229 3.50 24.24 15.96
CA ILE A 229 2.29 25.04 15.80
C ILE A 229 1.82 25.41 17.21
N LEU A 230 1.90 26.69 17.57
CA LEU A 230 1.48 27.20 18.87
C LEU A 230 0.11 27.89 18.79
N PRO A 231 -0.67 27.90 19.88
CA PRO A 231 -1.93 28.63 19.95
C PRO A 231 -1.73 30.12 19.64
N ASP A 232 -2.76 30.72 19.03
CA ASP A 232 -2.84 32.15 18.68
C ASP A 232 -1.79 32.66 17.68
N GLU A 233 -0.91 31.78 17.17
CA GLU A 233 -0.03 32.09 16.04
C GLU A 233 -0.73 31.87 14.70
N SER A 234 -0.38 32.69 13.70
CA SER A 234 -0.88 32.50 12.34
C SER A 234 -0.13 31.37 11.65
N VAL A 235 -0.85 30.39 11.11
CA VAL A 235 -0.27 29.28 10.33
C VAL A 235 -0.47 29.58 8.85
N GLN A 236 0.64 29.81 8.15
CA GLN A 236 0.61 30.06 6.72
C GLN A 236 0.27 28.78 5.95
N SER A 237 -0.57 28.91 4.93
CA SER A 237 -0.90 27.80 4.06
C SER A 237 0.29 27.47 3.16
N PRO A 238 0.77 26.21 3.14
CA PRO A 238 1.78 25.79 2.17
C PRO A 238 1.20 25.63 0.75
N VAL A 239 -0.12 25.72 0.60
CA VAL A 239 -0.83 25.63 -0.69
C VAL A 239 -1.26 27.04 -1.11
N PRO A 240 -0.73 27.60 -2.21
CA PRO A 240 -0.94 29.01 -2.58
C PRO A 240 -2.41 29.46 -2.75
N LEU A 241 -3.32 28.52 -3.01
CA LEU A 241 -4.74 28.79 -3.23
C LEU A 241 -5.59 28.69 -1.95
N LEU A 242 -5.01 28.24 -0.85
CA LEU A 242 -5.69 28.12 0.43
C LEU A 242 -5.29 29.27 1.34
N ARG A 243 -6.26 29.78 2.08
CA ARG A 243 -6.07 30.88 3.04
C ARG A 243 -5.22 30.44 4.22
N ASP A 244 -4.45 31.37 4.75
CA ASP A 244 -3.76 31.21 6.02
C ASP A 244 -4.76 31.07 7.17
N LEU A 245 -4.36 30.30 8.19
CA LEU A 245 -5.11 30.18 9.43
C LEU A 245 -4.63 31.27 10.39
N THR A 246 -5.33 32.39 10.43
CA THR A 246 -4.99 33.54 11.28
C THR A 246 -5.37 33.34 12.75
N GLN A 247 -6.28 32.42 13.04
CA GLN A 247 -6.75 32.10 14.39
C GLN A 247 -6.54 30.62 14.68
N ASN A 248 -5.30 30.23 14.91
CA ASN A 248 -4.99 28.88 15.34
C ASN A 248 -5.32 28.71 16.84
N SER A 249 -6.08 27.67 17.17
CA SER A 249 -6.37 27.29 18.57
C SER A 249 -5.94 25.87 18.89
N SER A 250 -4.98 25.37 18.11
CA SER A 250 -4.36 24.06 18.31
C SER A 250 -2.90 24.22 18.69
N ILE A 251 -2.40 23.24 19.44
CA ILE A 251 -0.99 23.10 19.76
C ILE A 251 -0.49 21.77 19.19
N SER A 252 0.73 21.77 18.65
CA SER A 252 1.40 20.56 18.20
C SER A 252 2.59 20.21 19.07
N ILE A 253 2.85 18.93 19.27
CA ILE A 253 4.04 18.42 19.97
C ILE A 253 4.48 17.08 19.34
N ASN A 254 5.76 16.71 19.45
CA ASN A 254 6.19 15.40 18.97
C ASN A 254 5.64 14.31 19.89
N PHE A 255 5.22 13.21 19.30
CA PHE A 255 4.67 12.05 19.98
C PHE A 255 5.50 10.81 19.65
N LYS A 256 5.64 9.92 20.63
CA LYS A 256 6.23 8.61 20.44
C LYS A 256 5.39 7.58 21.18
N ASP A 257 5.07 6.48 20.49
CA ASP A 257 4.37 5.35 21.09
C ASP A 257 5.11 4.81 22.34
N PRO A 258 4.41 4.16 23.27
CA PRO A 258 5.02 3.42 24.35
C PRO A 258 6.09 2.46 23.83
N GLN A 259 7.26 2.47 24.46
CA GLN A 259 8.39 1.64 24.04
C GLN A 259 8.44 0.37 24.88
N PHE A 260 8.53 -0.77 24.22
CA PHE A 260 8.63 -2.09 24.84
C PHE A 260 10.05 -2.63 24.64
N GLN A 261 10.45 -3.60 25.48
CA GLN A 261 11.72 -4.31 25.28
C GLN A 261 11.69 -5.09 23.95
N GLU A 262 12.85 -5.30 23.34
CA GLU A 262 12.96 -5.98 22.04
C GLU A 262 12.36 -7.39 22.04
N ASP A 263 12.49 -8.12 23.17
CA ASP A 263 11.95 -9.47 23.33
C ASP A 263 10.54 -9.47 23.97
N PHE A 264 9.85 -8.32 24.00
CA PHE A 264 8.49 -8.25 24.53
C PHE A 264 7.50 -8.94 23.59
N ILE A 265 6.72 -9.88 24.13
CA ILE A 265 5.74 -10.65 23.35
C ILE A 265 4.33 -10.07 23.54
N PHE A 266 3.80 -9.50 22.48
CA PHE A 266 2.39 -9.13 22.38
C PHE A 266 1.55 -10.39 22.21
N LYS A 267 0.94 -10.84 23.31
CA LYS A 267 0.11 -12.05 23.32
C LYS A 267 -1.17 -11.84 22.50
N ALA A 268 -1.45 -12.76 21.58
CA ALA A 268 -2.70 -12.80 20.82
C ALA A 268 -3.86 -13.32 21.69
N VAL A 269 -4.25 -12.54 22.69
CA VAL A 269 -5.31 -12.88 23.66
C VAL A 269 -6.32 -11.75 23.80
N VAL A 270 -7.55 -12.11 24.15
CA VAL A 270 -8.58 -11.12 24.49
C VAL A 270 -8.25 -10.54 25.87
N LEU A 271 -8.22 -9.21 25.97
CA LEU A 271 -7.95 -8.52 27.23
C LEU A 271 -9.04 -8.79 28.28
N SER A 272 -8.63 -8.80 29.54
CA SER A 272 -9.57 -8.91 30.67
C SER A 272 -10.57 -7.75 30.65
N GLY A 273 -11.86 -8.04 30.85
CA GLY A 273 -12.93 -7.05 30.81
C GLY A 273 -13.44 -6.69 29.40
N ALA A 274 -12.88 -7.28 28.34
CA ALA A 274 -13.37 -7.05 26.98
C ALA A 274 -14.84 -7.52 26.83
N LYS A 275 -15.71 -6.60 26.40
CA LYS A 275 -17.12 -6.88 26.12
C LYS A 275 -17.28 -7.29 24.65
N LYS A 276 -17.66 -8.55 24.41
CA LYS A 276 -17.89 -9.05 23.05
C LYS A 276 -19.07 -8.31 22.40
N PRO A 277 -18.97 -7.89 21.13
CA PRO A 277 -20.12 -7.37 20.40
C PRO A 277 -21.19 -8.47 20.27
N ALA A 278 -22.46 -8.10 20.04
CA ALA A 278 -23.48 -9.11 19.78
C ALA A 278 -23.19 -9.89 18.51
N ALA A 279 -23.59 -11.16 18.52
CA ALA A 279 -23.52 -12.02 17.36
C ALA A 279 -24.42 -11.47 16.24
N VAL A 280 -23.82 -11.28 15.07
CA VAL A 280 -24.50 -10.87 13.83
C VAL A 280 -24.76 -12.08 12.93
N LEU A 281 -24.26 -13.27 13.29
CA LEU A 281 -24.48 -14.49 12.52
C LEU A 281 -25.89 -15.03 12.75
N LYS A 282 -26.49 -15.61 11.70
CA LYS A 282 -27.80 -16.26 11.78
C LYS A 282 -27.73 -17.39 12.82
N PRO A 283 -28.58 -17.39 13.85
CA PRO A 283 -28.65 -18.51 14.78
C PRO A 283 -28.95 -19.81 14.03
N GLY A 284 -28.23 -20.90 14.31
CA GLY A 284 -28.38 -22.17 13.60
C GLY A 284 -29.73 -22.85 13.82
N ASP A 285 -30.45 -22.47 14.88
CA ASP A 285 -31.82 -22.85 15.23
C ASP A 285 -32.89 -21.96 14.58
N TRP A 286 -32.51 -20.89 13.87
CA TRP A 286 -33.44 -19.96 13.23
C TRP A 286 -34.37 -20.63 12.20
N GLU A 287 -33.89 -21.65 11.49
CA GLU A 287 -34.71 -22.41 10.53
C GLU A 287 -35.61 -23.45 11.21
N LYS A 288 -35.32 -23.82 12.46
CA LYS A 288 -36.10 -24.77 13.25
C LYS A 288 -37.24 -24.09 14.02
N SER A 289 -37.08 -22.81 14.36
CA SER A 289 -38.16 -21.99 14.90
C SER A 289 -39.09 -21.58 13.75
N ASN A 290 -40.39 -21.90 13.86
CA ASN A 290 -41.41 -21.53 12.90
C ASN A 290 -41.69 -20.01 12.98
N ASN A 291 -40.73 -19.20 12.55
CA ASN A 291 -40.73 -17.74 12.71
C ASN A 291 -41.62 -17.03 11.67
N ASP A 292 -42.87 -17.44 11.52
CA ASP A 292 -43.94 -16.77 10.74
C ASP A 292 -43.46 -16.16 9.40
N GLY A 293 -42.60 -16.87 8.65
CA GLY A 293 -42.08 -16.41 7.36
C GLY A 293 -41.16 -15.17 7.40
N ARG A 294 -40.69 -14.73 8.58
CA ARG A 294 -39.80 -13.57 8.72
C ARG A 294 -38.39 -13.90 8.23
N SER A 295 -37.94 -13.20 7.19
CA SER A 295 -36.55 -13.30 6.72
C SER A 295 -35.59 -12.75 7.78
N TRP A 296 -34.62 -13.57 8.16
CA TRP A 296 -33.53 -13.13 9.05
C TRP A 296 -32.72 -12.04 8.35
N LYS A 297 -32.46 -10.94 9.05
CA LYS A 297 -31.64 -9.83 8.55
C LYS A 297 -30.40 -9.68 9.43
N PRO A 298 -29.18 -9.86 8.90
CA PRO A 298 -27.97 -9.57 9.65
C PRO A 298 -27.93 -8.08 9.98
N GLN A 299 -27.68 -7.74 11.25
CA GLN A 299 -27.34 -6.36 11.61
C GLN A 299 -25.89 -6.08 11.25
N LEU A 300 -25.66 -5.62 10.02
CA LEU A 300 -24.33 -5.26 9.51
C LEU A 300 -23.92 -3.85 9.99
N GLY A 301 -22.69 -3.74 10.49
CA GLY A 301 -22.02 -2.46 10.79
C GLY A 301 -21.92 -2.08 12.27
N PHE A 302 -21.20 -0.98 12.55
CA PHE A 302 -20.94 -0.47 13.90
C PHE A 302 -22.13 0.28 14.55
N ASN A 303 -23.24 0.48 13.83
CA ASN A 303 -24.40 1.21 14.31
C ASN A 303 -25.52 0.27 14.78
N ARG A 304 -25.35 -0.33 15.97
CA ARG A 304 -26.38 -1.18 16.61
C ARG A 304 -27.60 -0.39 17.08
N ASP A 305 -27.44 0.90 17.39
CA ASP A 305 -28.45 1.71 18.08
C ASP A 305 -29.08 2.83 17.22
N ARG A 306 -29.15 2.65 15.90
CA ARG A 306 -30.03 3.52 15.11
C ARG A 306 -31.48 3.12 15.37
N ARG A 307 -32.07 3.65 16.45
CA ARG A 307 -33.53 3.66 16.62
C ARG A 307 -34.09 4.39 15.39
N GLN A 308 -34.58 3.66 14.40
CA GLN A 308 -35.41 4.25 13.36
C GLN A 308 -36.70 4.67 14.04
N VAL A 309 -36.75 5.94 14.45
CA VAL A 309 -37.99 6.57 14.88
C VAL A 309 -38.82 6.77 13.62
N HIS A 310 -39.76 5.85 13.40
CA HIS A 310 -40.79 6.06 12.40
C HIS A 310 -41.89 6.91 13.04
N LEU A 311 -42.31 7.95 12.34
CA LEU A 311 -43.53 8.65 12.72
C LEU A 311 -44.69 7.65 12.59
N ASP A 312 -45.59 7.63 13.57
CA ASP A 312 -46.80 6.81 13.45
C ASP A 312 -47.66 7.33 12.29
N GLN A 313 -48.52 6.49 11.74
CA GLN A 313 -49.37 6.83 10.60
C GLN A 313 -50.30 8.02 10.91
N SER A 314 -50.62 8.21 12.19
CA SER A 314 -51.29 9.41 12.72
C SER A 314 -50.45 10.68 12.52
N ALA A 315 -49.16 10.65 12.82
CA ALA A 315 -48.24 11.78 12.65
C ALA A 315 -47.94 12.10 11.18
N PHE A 316 -47.89 11.09 10.29
CA PHE A 316 -47.82 11.32 8.84
C PHE A 316 -49.07 12.01 8.29
N ARG A 317 -50.27 11.66 8.80
CA ARG A 317 -51.52 12.36 8.46
C ARG A 317 -51.49 13.81 8.93
N THR A 318 -51.04 14.07 10.17
CA THR A 318 -50.92 15.43 10.71
C THR A 318 -49.92 16.29 9.93
N LEU A 319 -48.77 15.75 9.53
CA LEU A 319 -47.83 16.45 8.65
C LEU A 319 -48.42 16.75 7.27
N GLY A 320 -49.20 15.82 6.71
CA GLY A 320 -49.94 16.06 5.46
C GLY A 320 -51.01 17.15 5.57
N HIS A 321 -51.50 17.45 6.78
CA HIS A 321 -52.45 18.53 7.05
C HIS A 321 -51.76 19.87 7.40
N ALA A 322 -50.63 19.85 8.10
CA ALA A 322 -49.87 21.05 8.46
C ALA A 322 -49.06 21.63 7.29
N MET A 323 -48.63 20.76 6.36
CA MET A 323 -47.98 21.15 5.12
C MET A 323 -49.08 21.49 4.12
N SER A 324 -49.55 22.74 4.12
CA SER A 324 -50.59 23.19 3.20
C SER A 324 -50.17 22.87 1.76
N ARG A 325 -50.96 22.02 1.11
CA ARG A 325 -50.80 21.64 -0.29
C ARG A 325 -51.32 22.81 -1.11
N ASP A 326 -50.48 23.83 -1.25
CA ASP A 326 -50.77 24.95 -2.14
C ASP A 326 -50.88 24.40 -3.56
N ARG A 327 -52.12 24.23 -4.02
CA ARG A 327 -52.47 23.78 -5.36
C ARG A 327 -52.27 24.97 -6.31
N GLY A 328 -51.02 25.19 -6.72
CA GLY A 328 -50.67 25.85 -7.97
C GLY A 328 -50.25 24.79 -8.99
N GLN A 329 -51.11 24.53 -9.97
CA GLN A 329 -50.91 23.53 -11.01
C GLN A 329 -49.87 24.02 -12.04
N SER A 330 -48.65 23.47 -12.03
CA SER A 330 -47.93 22.96 -13.23
C SER A 330 -46.47 22.57 -12.92
N GLY A 331 -46.19 21.26 -13.01
CA GLY A 331 -44.96 20.73 -13.60
C GLY A 331 -43.60 20.98 -12.91
N SER A 332 -43.30 20.28 -11.80
CA SER A 332 -41.92 19.85 -11.55
C SER A 332 -41.84 18.59 -10.70
N ARG A 333 -41.21 17.56 -11.28
CA ARG A 333 -40.87 16.27 -10.66
C ARG A 333 -39.80 16.51 -9.58
N VAL A 334 -40.10 16.18 -8.33
CA VAL A 334 -39.09 15.98 -7.30
C VAL A 334 -39.19 14.54 -6.79
N TYR A 335 -38.25 13.74 -7.28
CA TYR A 335 -37.73 12.45 -6.79
C TYR A 335 -38.59 11.68 -5.78
N SER A 336 -39.37 10.72 -6.30
CA SER A 336 -39.74 9.52 -5.55
C SER A 336 -38.53 8.59 -5.46
N ASN A 337 -38.11 8.28 -4.23
CA ASN A 337 -37.19 7.18 -3.95
C ASN A 337 -37.84 5.88 -4.42
N ILE A 338 -37.32 5.34 -5.53
CA ILE A 338 -37.65 4.01 -6.03
C ILE A 338 -36.96 2.99 -5.13
N GLY A 339 -37.76 2.13 -4.48
CA GLY A 339 -37.28 0.93 -3.79
C GLY A 339 -36.69 -0.09 -4.77
N PRO A 340 -35.85 -1.01 -4.30
CA PRO A 340 -35.14 -1.93 -5.19
C PRO A 340 -36.10 -2.97 -5.77
N PRO A 341 -36.12 -3.22 -7.09
CA PRO A 341 -36.92 -4.30 -7.64
C PRO A 341 -36.22 -5.63 -7.40
N GLY A 342 -36.98 -6.58 -6.86
CA GLY A 342 -36.61 -7.97 -6.68
C GLY A 342 -36.50 -8.74 -7.99
N ALA A 343 -35.81 -9.88 -7.87
CA ALA A 343 -35.54 -10.86 -8.92
C ALA A 343 -36.80 -11.44 -9.56
N TYR A 344 -36.76 -11.68 -10.88
CA TYR A 344 -37.55 -12.74 -11.52
C TYR A 344 -36.80 -13.43 -12.67
N ASN A 345 -36.98 -14.75 -12.63
CA ASN A 345 -36.71 -15.83 -13.56
C ASN A 345 -36.95 -15.57 -15.08
N GLN A 346 -36.17 -16.31 -15.86
CA GLN A 346 -36.47 -17.08 -17.09
C GLN A 346 -37.31 -16.46 -18.23
N GLY A 347 -36.81 -16.59 -19.46
CA GLY A 347 -37.66 -16.60 -20.65
C GLY A 347 -36.93 -16.34 -21.97
N ASN A 348 -36.56 -17.41 -22.65
CA ASN A 348 -35.84 -17.49 -23.93
C ASN A 348 -36.73 -17.12 -25.14
N THR A 349 -36.22 -16.42 -26.16
CA THR A 349 -36.50 -16.67 -27.61
C THR A 349 -35.68 -15.78 -28.56
N TYR A 350 -35.51 -16.29 -29.79
CA TYR A 350 -34.47 -16.04 -30.80
C TYR A 350 -34.63 -14.79 -31.70
N ARG A 351 -33.48 -14.16 -32.08
CA ARG A 351 -32.96 -13.63 -33.39
C ARG A 351 -33.89 -12.94 -34.46
N PRO A 352 -33.36 -12.22 -35.49
CA PRO A 352 -32.18 -11.32 -35.63
C PRO A 352 -32.35 -10.07 -36.57
N LEU A 353 -31.26 -9.29 -36.73
CA LEU A 353 -30.78 -8.49 -37.91
C LEU A 353 -31.09 -6.98 -38.12
N LEU A 354 -29.99 -6.28 -38.44
CA LEU A 354 -29.77 -5.11 -39.34
C LEU A 354 -29.96 -3.65 -38.87
N GLY A 355 -28.91 -2.85 -39.10
CA GLY A 355 -29.02 -1.43 -39.53
C GLY A 355 -28.40 -0.36 -38.62
N ARG A 356 -27.20 0.12 -38.97
CA ARG A 356 -26.67 1.47 -38.62
C ARG A 356 -27.51 2.55 -39.35
N PRO A 357 -27.64 3.81 -38.86
CA PRO A 357 -26.55 4.80 -38.97
C PRO A 357 -26.41 5.85 -37.84
N GLN A 358 -25.29 6.58 -37.91
CA GLN A 358 -24.84 7.71 -37.09
C GLN A 358 -25.82 8.89 -37.04
N HIS A 359 -25.90 9.60 -35.91
CA HIS A 359 -26.10 11.05 -35.87
C HIS A 359 -25.38 11.74 -34.69
N GLN A 360 -25.02 12.99 -34.97
CA GLN A 360 -24.10 13.90 -34.27
C GLN A 360 -24.74 14.54 -33.02
N ILE A 361 -23.90 14.90 -32.04
CA ILE A 361 -24.28 15.67 -30.83
C ILE A 361 -23.87 17.15 -31.03
N PRO A 362 -24.79 18.13 -30.86
CA PRO A 362 -24.46 19.55 -30.93
C PRO A 362 -23.77 20.06 -29.65
N LYS A 363 -22.74 20.89 -29.83
CA LYS A 363 -22.11 21.71 -28.78
C LYS A 363 -22.90 23.00 -28.59
N LEU A 364 -23.21 23.36 -27.35
CA LEU A 364 -23.66 24.72 -27.00
C LEU A 364 -22.98 25.23 -25.72
N LEU A 365 -22.49 26.46 -25.85
CA LEU A 365 -22.11 27.46 -24.84
C LEU A 365 -20.66 27.46 -24.32
N SER A 366 -19.82 28.06 -25.17
CA SER A 366 -18.68 28.91 -24.85
C SER A 366 -19.12 30.28 -24.29
N ASN A 367 -18.46 30.76 -23.24
CA ASN A 367 -17.83 32.08 -23.13
C ASN A 367 -17.69 32.53 -21.67
N LEU A 368 -16.45 32.69 -21.22
CA LEU A 368 -15.89 33.80 -20.40
C LEU A 368 -14.55 33.33 -19.79
N ARG A 369 -13.46 33.49 -20.56
CA ARG A 369 -12.08 33.58 -20.04
C ARG A 369 -11.35 34.64 -20.84
N PRO A 370 -10.66 35.60 -20.20
CA PRO A 370 -9.71 36.47 -20.89
C PRO A 370 -8.40 35.73 -21.23
N GLN A 371 -7.91 35.99 -22.45
CA GLN A 371 -6.52 35.97 -22.92
C GLN A 371 -5.56 36.69 -21.95
N ASP A 372 -4.25 36.50 -21.88
CA ASP A 372 -3.23 35.74 -22.59
C ASP A 372 -1.99 35.78 -21.68
N SER A 373 -1.18 34.72 -21.62
CA SER A 373 0.30 34.78 -21.60
C SER A 373 0.89 33.41 -21.29
N TRP A 374 2.00 33.10 -21.99
CA TRP A 374 2.87 31.92 -21.90
C TRP A 374 2.52 30.74 -22.81
N GLN A 375 2.87 30.90 -24.09
CA GLN A 375 3.21 29.79 -24.98
C GLN A 375 4.59 29.21 -24.58
N GLY A 376 4.64 27.90 -24.38
CA GLY A 376 5.85 27.07 -24.46
C GLY A 376 5.58 25.92 -25.45
N PRO A 377 6.62 25.34 -26.09
CA PRO A 377 6.43 24.46 -27.24
C PRO A 377 5.91 23.07 -26.83
N THR A 378 4.83 22.64 -27.49
CA THR A 378 4.27 21.28 -27.41
C THR A 378 5.12 20.31 -28.25
N PRO A 379 5.49 19.12 -27.74
CA PRO A 379 6.20 18.14 -28.56
C PRO A 379 5.26 17.49 -29.59
N LEU A 380 5.71 17.48 -30.85
CA LEU A 380 5.16 16.72 -31.98
C LEU A 380 5.56 15.25 -31.84
N PHE A 381 4.66 14.35 -31.46
CA PHE A 381 4.71 12.94 -31.86
C PHE A 381 3.32 12.32 -31.90
N GLN A 382 2.71 12.35 -33.09
CA GLN A 382 1.76 11.32 -33.53
C GLN A 382 2.37 10.69 -34.78
N GLN A 383 2.89 9.46 -34.67
CA GLN A 383 3.02 8.58 -35.81
C GLN A 383 2.59 7.15 -35.43
N PRO A 384 1.91 6.43 -36.34
CA PRO A 384 1.39 5.09 -36.12
C PRO A 384 2.51 4.03 -36.15
N PRO A 385 2.29 2.83 -35.57
CA PRO A 385 3.34 1.83 -35.44
C PRO A 385 3.73 1.25 -36.81
N GLN A 386 5.01 1.40 -37.17
CA GLN A 386 5.62 0.66 -38.27
C GLN A 386 5.92 -0.78 -37.83
N ARG A 387 5.48 -1.73 -38.67
CA ARG A 387 5.86 -3.14 -38.61
C ARG A 387 7.34 -3.26 -38.98
N PHE A 388 8.12 -3.92 -38.13
CA PHE A 388 9.42 -4.47 -38.51
C PHE A 388 9.40 -5.98 -38.28
N ASP A 389 9.58 -6.72 -39.37
CA ASP A 389 9.86 -8.15 -39.37
C ASP A 389 11.16 -8.42 -38.60
N ARG A 390 11.09 -9.22 -37.54
CA ARG A 390 12.27 -9.83 -36.90
C ARG A 390 12.25 -11.33 -37.16
N ASN A 391 12.82 -11.70 -38.30
CA ASN A 391 13.34 -13.04 -38.53
C ASN A 391 14.83 -13.02 -38.12
N SER A 392 15.15 -13.38 -36.88
CA SER A 392 16.52 -13.73 -36.46
C SER A 392 16.45 -14.42 -35.10
N GLY A 393 16.81 -15.70 -35.07
CA GLY A 393 16.93 -16.46 -33.83
C GLY A 393 18.04 -15.90 -32.95
N ALA A 394 17.68 -15.51 -31.73
CA ALA A 394 18.61 -15.28 -30.64
C ALA A 394 17.92 -15.73 -29.35
N THR A 395 18.30 -16.90 -28.86
CA THR A 395 18.00 -17.38 -27.50
C THR A 395 18.55 -16.40 -26.46
N PRO A 396 17.74 -15.85 -25.55
CA PRO A 396 18.26 -15.11 -24.40
C PRO A 396 18.75 -16.11 -23.34
N LEU A 397 20.03 -16.03 -22.96
CA LEU A 397 20.60 -16.74 -21.83
C LEU A 397 20.05 -16.14 -20.52
N LEU A 398 19.08 -16.81 -19.90
CA LEU A 398 18.54 -16.47 -18.58
C LEU A 398 19.51 -16.93 -17.47
N ALA A 399 20.54 -16.14 -17.20
CA ALA A 399 21.58 -16.46 -16.19
C ALA A 399 21.46 -15.65 -14.87
N TRP A 400 20.28 -15.12 -14.54
CA TRP A 400 20.12 -14.19 -13.41
C TRP A 400 20.01 -14.85 -12.01
N ASN A 401 19.99 -16.18 -11.91
CA ASN A 401 19.90 -16.89 -10.62
C ASN A 401 21.25 -17.32 -10.01
N ARG A 402 22.39 -16.90 -10.57
CA ARG A 402 23.71 -17.19 -9.97
C ARG A 402 24.20 -16.03 -9.12
N MET A 403 24.05 -16.13 -7.79
CA MET A 403 24.88 -15.34 -6.89
C MET A 403 26.33 -15.85 -6.90
N PRO A 404 27.35 -14.96 -6.88
CA PRO A 404 28.73 -15.36 -6.69
C PRO A 404 28.93 -15.95 -5.29
N HIS A 405 29.73 -17.02 -5.20
CA HIS A 405 30.07 -17.67 -3.95
C HIS A 405 30.85 -16.70 -3.05
N SER A 406 30.28 -16.27 -1.93
CA SER A 406 31.07 -15.75 -0.81
C SER A 406 31.79 -16.93 -0.16
N GLN A 407 33.08 -17.13 -0.46
CA GLN A 407 33.92 -17.97 0.38
C GLN A 407 34.07 -17.26 1.73
N GLY A 408 33.48 -17.82 2.77
CA GLY A 408 33.88 -17.52 4.14
C GLY A 408 35.21 -18.22 4.41
N SER A 409 36.26 -17.45 4.65
CA SER A 409 37.46 -17.96 5.32
C SER A 409 37.25 -17.88 6.84
N PRO A 410 37.69 -18.90 7.59
CA PRO A 410 37.51 -18.96 9.04
C PRO A 410 38.54 -18.08 9.77
N TYR A 411 38.08 -17.53 10.90
CA TYR A 411 38.76 -16.92 12.05
C TYR A 411 40.30 -16.96 12.14
N GLN A 412 40.89 -15.84 12.60
CA GLN A 412 41.88 -15.86 13.68
C GLN A 412 41.92 -14.53 14.47
N GLN A 413 41.64 -14.68 15.78
CA GLN A 413 41.85 -13.82 16.97
C GLN A 413 41.13 -12.47 17.08
#